data_AF-A0A970S156-F1
#
_entry.id   AF-A0A970S156-F1
#
_cell.length_a   1.000
_cell.length_b   1.000
_cell.length_c   1.000
_cell.angle_alpha   90.00
_cell.angle_beta   90.00
_cell.angle_gamma   90.00
#
_symmetry.space_group_name_H-M   'P 1'
#
loop_
_entity.id
_entity.type
_entity.pdbx_description
1 polymer ?
#
loop_
_entity_poly.entity_id
_entity_poly.type
_entity_poly.pdbx_seq_one_letter_code
_entity_poly.pdbx_strand_id
1 'polypeptide(L)'
;MSNFVHLHLHTQYSILDGATPIEELMKRVVELKMPAVAITDHGNMYGVKHFYDVARANNVKPIIGCEVYLAPNGRRDKSDIEDRSRFHLVLLAKNKAGYHNLIKIVSLAYLEGF
;
A
#
# COMPACT_ATOMS: atom_id res chain seq x y z
N MET A 1 6.18 -19.69 19.44
CA MET A 1 5.65 -18.32 19.18
C MET A 1 5.17 -18.29 17.74
N SER A 2 3.94 -17.82 17.51
CA SER A 2 3.38 -17.69 16.16
C SER A 2 4.05 -16.51 15.45
N ASN A 3 4.74 -16.77 14.34
CA ASN A 3 5.29 -15.70 13.51
C ASN A 3 4.13 -14.95 12.84
N PHE A 4 4.05 -13.64 13.04
CA PHE A 4 3.02 -12.78 12.46
C PHE A 4 3.66 -11.70 11.58
N VAL A 5 2.97 -11.31 10.51
CA VAL A 5 3.38 -10.26 9.57
C VAL A 5 2.13 -9.46 9.17
N HIS A 6 2.19 -8.14 9.32
CA HIS A 6 1.14 -7.26 8.81
C HIS A 6 1.21 -7.16 7.29
N LEU A 7 0.11 -7.52 6.62
CA LEU A 7 -0.04 -7.44 5.16
C LEU A 7 -0.98 -6.33 4.69
N HIS A 8 -1.67 -5.68 5.61
CA HIS A 8 -2.50 -4.50 5.39
C HIS A 8 -2.08 -3.47 6.43
N LEU A 9 -1.37 -2.44 5.98
CA LEU A 9 -0.78 -1.42 6.83
C LEU A 9 -0.66 -0.11 6.06
N HIS A 10 -1.10 0.98 6.71
CA HIS A 10 -0.99 2.33 6.18
C HIS A 10 0.17 3.05 6.83
N THR A 11 0.93 3.75 6.00
CA THR A 11 2.00 4.64 6.39
C THR A 11 1.52 6.08 6.36
N GLN A 12 2.40 7.02 6.74
CA GLN A 12 2.19 8.46 6.58
C GLN A 12 1.85 8.92 5.14
N TYR A 13 2.00 8.05 4.13
CA TYR A 13 1.65 8.35 2.74
C TYR A 13 0.19 8.01 2.38
N SER A 14 -0.58 7.37 3.28
CA SER A 14 -2.04 7.49 3.29
C SER A 14 -2.41 8.89 3.81
N ILE A 15 -2.19 9.92 2.99
CA ILE A 15 -2.39 11.33 3.40
C ILE A 15 -3.83 11.51 3.92
N LEU A 16 -3.97 12.25 5.02
CA LEU A 16 -5.22 12.50 5.77
C LEU A 16 -5.73 11.35 6.67
N ASP A 17 -5.07 10.18 6.67
CA ASP A 17 -5.49 9.02 7.48
C ASP A 17 -4.29 8.37 8.21
N GLY A 18 -3.30 7.91 7.46
CA GLY A 18 -2.18 7.14 7.99
C GLY A 18 -1.31 7.93 8.96
N ALA A 19 -1.22 7.44 10.20
CA ALA A 19 -0.44 8.04 11.29
C ALA A 19 0.83 7.25 11.63
N THR A 20 1.36 6.49 10.67
CA THR A 20 2.48 5.56 10.89
C THR A 20 3.72 6.00 10.11
N PRO A 21 4.67 6.70 10.74
CA PRO A 21 5.96 7.01 10.11
C PRO A 21 6.76 5.74 9.81
N ILE A 22 7.40 5.71 8.65
CA ILE A 22 8.08 4.50 8.15
C ILE A 22 9.23 4.10 9.08
N GLU A 23 9.97 5.08 9.59
CA GLU A 23 11.13 4.87 10.45
C GLU A 23 10.73 4.29 11.81
N GLU A 24 9.67 4.83 12.42
CA GLU A 24 9.13 4.33 13.69
C GLU A 24 8.47 2.96 13.53
N LEU A 25 7.77 2.74 12.40
CA LEU A 25 7.25 1.43 12.03
C LEU A 25 8.36 0.39 11.96
N MET A 26 9.46 0.70 11.28
CA MET A 26 10.55 -0.26 11.08
C MET A 26 11.24 -0.60 12.40
N LYS A 27 11.44 0.38 13.29
CA LYS A 27 11.91 0.12 14.66
C LYS A 27 10.98 -0.88 15.36
N ARG A 28 9.67 -0.65 15.31
CA ARG A 28 8.67 -1.51 15.96
C ARG A 28 8.64 -2.93 15.39
N VAL A 29 8.73 -3.07 14.08
CA VAL A 29 8.78 -4.37 13.38
C VAL A 29 10.01 -5.17 13.80
N VAL A 30 11.17 -4.52 13.93
CA VAL A 30 12.42 -5.13 14.42
C VAL A 30 12.30 -5.57 15.88
N GLU A 31 11.79 -4.70 16.76
CA GLU A 31 11.54 -5.03 18.18
C GLU A 31 10.67 -6.28 18.35
N LEU A 32 9.61 -6.36 17.53
CA LEU A 32 8.66 -7.47 17.52
C LEU A 32 9.19 -8.71 16.76
N LYS A 33 10.42 -8.65 16.23
CA LYS A 33 11.07 -9.73 15.47
C LYS A 33 10.23 -10.21 14.29
N MET A 34 9.51 -9.30 13.66
CA MET A 34 8.71 -9.60 12.47
C MET A 34 9.64 -9.68 11.24
N PRO A 35 9.64 -10.78 10.47
CA PRO A 35 10.58 -10.96 9.36
C PRO A 35 10.23 -10.12 8.13
N ALA A 36 9.00 -9.59 8.08
CA ALA A 36 8.47 -8.83 6.95
C ALA A 36 7.37 -7.88 7.41
N VAL A 37 7.05 -6.89 6.58
CA VAL A 37 5.89 -5.99 6.74
C VAL A 37 5.49 -5.45 5.38
N ALA A 38 4.19 -5.24 5.16
CA ALA A 38 3.66 -4.64 3.94
C ALA A 38 3.45 -3.13 4.04
N ILE A 39 3.46 -2.48 2.89
CA ILE A 39 2.94 -1.13 2.67
C ILE A 39 1.72 -1.24 1.76
N THR A 40 0.57 -0.74 2.19
CA THR A 40 -0.69 -0.79 1.44
C THR A 40 -1.46 0.51 1.60
N ASP A 41 -0.81 1.62 1.26
CA ASP A 41 -1.42 2.96 1.38
C ASP A 41 -2.65 3.12 0.46
N HIS A 42 -3.49 4.08 0.84
CA HIS A 42 -4.74 4.42 0.17
C HIS A 42 -4.53 4.98 -1.24
N GLY A 43 -4.89 4.18 -2.25
CA GLY A 43 -4.96 4.57 -3.65
C GLY A 43 -3.66 5.06 -4.26
N ASN A 44 -2.52 4.94 -3.57
CA ASN A 44 -1.25 5.51 -4.00
C ASN A 44 -0.06 4.62 -3.63
N MET A 45 1.11 4.95 -4.20
CA MET A 45 2.38 4.26 -3.98
C MET A 45 3.52 5.23 -3.65
N TYR A 46 3.23 6.41 -3.09
CA TYR A 46 4.22 7.47 -2.90
C TYR A 46 5.34 7.07 -1.93
N GLY A 47 4.99 6.33 -0.87
CA GLY A 47 5.93 5.89 0.15
C GLY A 47 6.81 4.70 -0.24
N VAL A 48 6.55 4.04 -1.37
CA VAL A 48 7.12 2.72 -1.67
C VAL A 48 8.65 2.71 -1.73
N LYS A 49 9.27 3.72 -2.36
CA LYS A 49 10.74 3.78 -2.44
C LYS A 49 11.37 3.96 -1.06
N HIS A 50 10.83 4.89 -0.28
CA HIS A 50 11.32 5.18 1.07
C HIS A 50 11.14 3.95 1.99
N PHE A 51 9.95 3.35 1.99
CA PHE A 51 9.65 2.12 2.73
C PHE A 51 10.59 0.97 2.39
N TYR A 52 10.83 0.76 1.09
CA TYR A 52 11.73 -0.30 0.62
C TYR A 52 13.15 -0.11 1.15
N ASP A 53 13.68 1.10 1.07
CA ASP A 53 15.05 1.39 1.52
C ASP A 53 15.21 1.19 3.04
N VAL A 54 14.27 1.73 3.84
CA VAL A 54 14.34 1.64 5.31
C VAL A 54 14.15 0.19 5.78
N ALA A 55 13.21 -0.55 5.19
CA ALA A 55 12.99 -1.95 5.52
C ALA A 55 14.25 -2.79 5.24
N ARG A 56 14.87 -2.59 4.06
CA ARG A 56 16.10 -3.30 3.67
C ARG A 56 17.28 -2.96 4.57
N ALA A 57 17.44 -1.70 4.96
CA ALA A 57 18.47 -1.28 5.91
C ALA A 57 18.33 -1.95 7.29
N ASN A 58 17.10 -2.30 7.68
CA ASN A 58 16.80 -2.97 8.95
C ASN A 58 16.69 -4.50 8.82
N ASN A 59 17.09 -5.09 7.69
CA ASN A 59 16.97 -6.54 7.41
C ASN A 59 15.53 -7.09 7.50
N VAL A 60 14.53 -6.23 7.30
CA VAL A 60 13.12 -6.62 7.21
C VAL A 60 12.76 -6.81 5.73
N LYS A 61 12.02 -7.86 5.39
CA LYS A 61 11.54 -8.05 4.01
C LYS A 61 10.36 -7.10 3.72
N PRO A 62 10.51 -6.11 2.82
CA PRO A 62 9.38 -5.27 2.41
C PRO A 62 8.42 -6.07 1.51
N ILE A 63 7.12 -5.92 1.74
CA ILE A 63 6.06 -6.42 0.86
C ILE A 63 5.35 -5.20 0.26
N ILE A 64 5.44 -5.03 -1.05
CA ILE A 64 4.87 -3.86 -1.72
C ILE A 64 3.42 -4.15 -2.09
N GLY A 65 2.52 -3.25 -1.72
CA GLY A 65 1.10 -3.31 -2.06
C GLY A 65 0.48 -1.91 -2.16
N CYS A 66 -0.84 -1.89 -2.32
CA CYS A 66 -1.68 -0.71 -2.31
C CYS A 66 -3.11 -1.15 -1.96
N GLU A 67 -3.80 -0.36 -1.15
CA GLU A 67 -5.24 -0.50 -0.98
C GLU A 67 -5.93 0.37 -2.03
N VAL A 68 -6.48 -0.25 -3.07
CA VAL A 68 -7.08 0.46 -4.20
C VAL A 68 -8.57 0.69 -3.98
N TYR A 69 -9.10 1.76 -4.56
CA TYR A 69 -10.53 2.03 -4.61
C TYR A 69 -11.17 1.33 -5.82
N LEU A 70 -12.25 0.58 -5.60
CA LEU A 70 -13.00 -0.13 -6.63
C LEU A 70 -14.21 0.69 -7.08
N ALA A 71 -14.29 0.95 -8.39
CA ALA A 71 -15.45 1.57 -9.02
C ALA A 71 -16.45 0.48 -9.47
N PRO A 72 -17.69 0.43 -8.93
CA PRO A 72 -18.66 -0.63 -9.23
C PRO A 72 -19.00 -0.74 -10.72
N ASN A 73 -19.17 0.42 -11.39
CA ASN A 73 -19.56 0.50 -12.80
C ASN A 73 -18.37 0.71 -13.75
N GLY A 74 -17.16 0.53 -13.22
CA GLY A 74 -15.91 0.73 -13.94
C GLY A 74 -15.35 2.15 -13.80
N ARG A 75 -14.01 2.24 -13.78
CA ARG A 75 -13.28 3.49 -13.45
C ARG A 75 -13.60 4.71 -14.33
N ARG A 76 -14.10 4.51 -15.55
CA ARG A 76 -14.41 5.63 -16.47
C ARG A 76 -15.80 6.21 -16.25
N ASP A 77 -16.64 5.52 -15.48
CA ASP A 77 -17.94 6.04 -15.07
C ASP A 77 -17.75 7.04 -13.93
N LYS A 78 -18.11 8.30 -14.18
CA LYS A 78 -18.00 9.42 -13.24
C LYS A 78 -19.36 9.89 -12.70
N SER A 79 -20.43 9.22 -13.10
CA SER A 79 -21.81 9.60 -12.76
C SER A 79 -22.12 9.43 -11.29
N ASP A 80 -21.46 8.46 -10.63
CA ASP A 80 -21.64 8.17 -9.21
C ASP A 80 -20.64 9.01 -8.38
N ILE A 81 -21.09 10.18 -7.92
CA ILE A 81 -20.26 11.13 -7.17
C ILE A 81 -20.20 10.75 -5.68
N GLU A 82 -21.25 10.11 -5.15
CA GLU A 82 -21.36 9.85 -3.71
C GLU A 82 -20.57 8.61 -3.24
N ASP A 83 -20.08 7.76 -4.16
CA ASP A 83 -19.57 6.43 -3.81
C ASP A 83 -18.19 6.07 -4.42
N ARG A 84 -17.36 7.09 -4.71
CA ARG A 84 -16.07 6.85 -5.40
C ARG A 84 -15.03 6.08 -4.59
N SER A 85 -15.23 5.92 -3.28
CA SER A 85 -14.24 5.34 -2.37
C SER A 85 -14.78 4.37 -1.31
N ARG A 86 -16.03 3.88 -1.36
CA ARG A 86 -16.49 2.91 -0.31
C ARG A 86 -15.79 1.58 -0.38
N PHE A 87 -15.48 1.10 -1.59
CA PHE A 87 -14.99 -0.25 -1.78
C PHE A 87 -13.47 -0.25 -1.88
N HIS A 88 -12.84 -0.89 -0.92
CA HIS A 88 -11.41 -1.01 -0.84
C HIS A 88 -10.98 -2.43 -1.21
N LEU A 89 -9.84 -2.55 -1.89
CA LEU A 89 -9.22 -3.83 -2.20
C LEU A 89 -7.72 -3.77 -1.97
N VAL A 90 -7.23 -4.64 -1.09
CA VAL A 90 -5.79 -4.79 -0.85
C VAL A 90 -5.17 -5.63 -1.96
N LEU A 91 -4.17 -5.07 -2.63
CA LEU A 91 -3.37 -5.75 -3.64
C LEU A 91 -1.92 -5.83 -3.20
N LEU A 92 -1.31 -7.01 -3.33
CA LEU A 92 0.10 -7.26 -2.99
C LEU A 92 0.89 -7.74 -4.21
N ALA A 93 2.04 -7.13 -4.45
CA ALA A 93 2.95 -7.51 -5.51
C ALA A 93 3.80 -8.72 -5.09
N LYS A 94 3.48 -9.91 -5.62
CA LYS A 94 4.26 -11.13 -5.37
C LYS A 94 5.68 -11.09 -5.95
N ASN A 95 5.87 -10.36 -7.07
CA ASN A 95 7.12 -10.31 -7.82
C ASN A 95 7.23 -9.00 -8.61
N LYS A 96 8.32 -8.84 -9.37
CA LYS A 96 8.60 -7.65 -10.18
C LYS A 96 7.50 -7.36 -11.22
N ALA A 97 6.95 -8.38 -11.86
CA ALA A 97 5.83 -8.20 -12.79
C ALA A 97 4.58 -7.68 -12.06
N GLY A 98 4.27 -8.23 -10.88
CA GLY A 98 3.21 -7.74 -10.01
C GLY A 98 3.41 -6.28 -9.59
N TYR A 99 4.66 -5.89 -9.27
CA TYR A 99 4.99 -4.50 -8.94
C TYR A 99 4.74 -3.55 -10.12
N HIS A 100 5.18 -3.90 -11.33
CA HIS A 100 4.92 -3.09 -12.52
C HIS A 100 3.42 -3.01 -12.85
N ASN A 101 2.67 -4.09 -12.66
CA ASN A 101 1.22 -4.08 -12.81
C ASN A 101 0.56 -3.15 -11.78
N LEU A 102 1.02 -3.18 -10.52
CA LEU A 102 0.48 -2.33 -9.47
C LEU A 102 0.72 -0.84 -9.77
N ILE A 103 1.93 -0.47 -10.22
CA ILE A 103 2.22 0.89 -10.70
C ILE A 103 1.21 1.28 -11.78
N LYS A 104 1.01 0.43 -12.80
CA LYS A 104 0.09 0.72 -13.90
C LYS A 104 -1.35 0.89 -13.42
N ILE A 105 -1.84 0.02 -12.53
CA ILE A 105 -3.19 0.10 -11.96
C ILE A 105 -3.38 1.43 -11.24
N VAL A 106 -2.46 1.79 -10.34
CA VAL A 106 -2.52 3.02 -9.55
C VAL A 106 -2.41 4.25 -10.45
N SER A 107 -1.51 4.26 -11.44
CA SER A 107 -1.42 5.35 -12.41
C SER A 107 -2.71 5.53 -13.22
N LEU A 108 -3.32 4.44 -13.69
CA LEU A 108 -4.59 4.49 -14.43
C LEU A 108 -5.75 4.95 -13.55
N ALA A 109 -5.74 4.62 -12.24
CA ALA A 109 -6.75 5.12 -11.31
C ALA A 109 -6.73 6.66 -11.24
N TYR A 110 -5.55 7.28 -11.19
CA TYR A 110 -5.44 8.75 -11.21
C TYR A 110 -5.76 9.36 -12.59
N LEU A 111 -5.32 8.73 -13.69
CA LEU A 111 -5.47 9.30 -15.03
C LEU A 111 -6.88 9.12 -15.62
N GLU A 112 -7.53 7.98 -15.34
CA GLU A 112 -8.83 7.64 -15.93
C GLU A 112 -9.96 7.57 -14.90
N GLY A 113 -9.63 7.36 -13.62
CA GLY A 113 -10.58 7.04 -12.55
C GLY A 113 -10.90 8.14 -11.54
N PHE A 114 -10.31 9.33 -11.70
CA PHE A 114 -10.53 10.49 -10.84
C PHE A 114 -11.44 11.53 -11.53
#